data_AF-A0A532DRJ5-F1
#
_entry.id   AF-A0A532DRJ5-F1
#
_cell.length_a   1.000
_cell.length_b   1.000
_cell.length_c   1.000
_cell.angle_alpha   90.00
_cell.angle_beta   90.00
_cell.angle_gamma   90.00
#
_symmetry.space_group_name_H-M   'P 1'
#
loop_
_entity.id
_entity.type
_entity.pdbx_description
1 polymer ?
#
loop_
_entity_poly.entity_id
_entity_poly.type
_entity_poly.pdbx_seq_one_letter_code
_entity_poly.pdbx_strand_id
1 'polypeptide(L)' 'MTDPVFFAPSRRYTAGEVANLTGSTLVDSGLSDVSIEALAPANEGGENAL' A
#
# COMPACT_ATOMS: atom_id res chain seq x y z
N MET A 1 18.23 2.58 -22.23
CA MET A 1 17.80 3.16 -20.95
C MET A 1 16.43 2.56 -20.70
N THR A 2 16.32 1.60 -19.80
CA THR A 2 15.05 0.90 -19.53
C THR A 2 14.25 1.74 -18.54
N ASP A 3 12.98 1.95 -18.84
CA ASP A 3 12.07 2.64 -17.91
C ASP A 3 12.06 1.92 -16.55
N PRO A 4 11.97 2.66 -15.43
CA PRO A 4 11.93 2.05 -14.12
C PRO A 4 10.76 1.07 -14.05
N VAL A 5 11.06 -0.20 -13.74
CA VAL A 5 10.02 -1.18 -13.45
C VAL A 5 9.57 -0.94 -12.02
N PHE A 6 8.50 -0.16 -11.87
CA PHE A 6 7.81 -0.05 -10.59
C PHE A 6 7.14 -1.38 -10.28
N PHE A 7 7.27 -1.82 -9.04
CA PHE A 7 6.73 -3.10 -8.58
C PHE A 7 5.20 -3.01 -8.59
N ALA A 8 4.55 -3.57 -9.61
CA ALA A 8 3.12 -3.81 -9.58
C ALA A 8 2.89 -5.13 -8.82
N PRO A 9 2.28 -5.11 -7.62
CA PRO A 9 2.07 -6.33 -6.85
C PRO A 9 1.24 -7.33 -7.65
N SER A 10 1.67 -8.59 -7.72
CA SER A 10 0.90 -9.66 -8.39
C SER A 10 -0.43 -9.97 -7.68
N ARG A 11 -0.57 -9.50 -6.44
CA ARG A 11 -1.80 -9.51 -5.63
C ARG A 11 -1.98 -8.13 -5.00
N ARG A 12 -3.18 -7.55 -5.11
CA ARG A 12 -3.56 -6.35 -4.36
C ARG A 12 -3.65 -6.69 -2.88
N TYR A 13 -2.97 -5.90 -2.04
CA TYR A 13 -3.09 -5.99 -0.59
C TYR A 13 -4.07 -4.94 -0.10
N THR A 14 -4.77 -5.21 0.99
CA THR A 14 -5.50 -4.16 1.71
C THR A 14 -4.65 -3.57 2.83
N ALA A 15 -5.00 -2.37 3.30
CA ALA A 15 -4.35 -1.76 4.46
C ALA A 15 -4.43 -2.68 5.70
N GLY A 16 -5.53 -3.44 5.86
CA GLY A 16 -5.67 -4.44 6.92
C GLY A 16 -4.71 -5.62 6.77
N GLU A 17 -4.52 -6.13 5.55
CA GLU A 17 -3.52 -7.18 5.29
C GLU A 17 -2.10 -6.68 5.56
N VAL A 18 -1.76 -5.45 5.15
CA VAL A 18 -0.45 -4.85 5.43
C VAL A 18 -0.22 -4.69 6.94
N ALA A 19 -1.23 -4.21 7.68
CA ALA A 19 -1.14 -4.09 9.13
C ALA A 19 -0.86 -5.45 9.79
N ASN A 20 -1.61 -6.49 9.42
CA ASN A 20 -1.40 -7.85 9.93
C ASN A 20 0.00 -8.40 9.62
N LEU A 21 0.49 -8.21 8.38
CA LEU A 21 1.79 -8.72 7.95
C LEU A 21 2.98 -8.04 8.66
N THR A 22 2.81 -6.78 9.06
CA THR A 22 3.85 -5.99 9.72
C THR A 22 3.74 -5.99 11.24
N GLY A 23 2.68 -6.59 11.81
CA GLY A 23 2.38 -6.50 13.24
C GLY A 23 1.94 -5.09 13.67
N SER A 24 1.49 -4.26 12.72
CA SER A 24 1.00 -2.92 12.97
C SER A 24 -0.49 -2.92 13.31
N THR A 25 -0.97 -1.83 13.92
CA THR A 25 -2.40 -1.61 14.17
C THR A 25 -2.87 -0.40 13.38
N LEU A 26 -3.98 -0.55 12.64
CA LEU A 26 -4.63 0.59 11.99
C LEU A 26 -5.22 1.52 13.05
N VAL A 27 -4.92 2.81 12.96
CA VAL A 27 -5.52 3.82 13.84
C VAL A 27 -7.02 3.96 13.58
N ASP A 28 -7.44 3.80 12.32
CA ASP A 28 -8.84 3.72 11.91
C ASP A 28 -9.10 2.37 11.24
N SER A 29 -9.87 1.52 11.92
CA SER A 29 -10.25 0.20 11.41
C SER A 29 -11.16 0.27 10.18
N GLY A 30 -11.87 1.38 9.96
CA GLY A 30 -12.70 1.58 8.76
C GLY A 30 -11.90 1.64 7.46
N LEU A 31 -10.57 1.79 7.55
CA LEU A 31 -9.66 1.79 6.40
C LEU A 31 -9.17 0.38 6.03
N SER A 32 -9.60 -0.68 6.72
CA SER A 32 -9.08 -2.04 6.51
C SER A 32 -9.20 -2.56 5.08
N ASP A 33 -10.22 -2.10 4.35
CA ASP A 33 -10.55 -2.56 2.99
C ASP A 33 -9.95 -1.68 1.89
N VAL A 34 -9.23 -0.61 2.26
CA VAL A 34 -8.52 0.25 1.30
C VAL A 34 -7.46 -0.59 0.59
N SER A 35 -7.52 -0.62 -0.75
CA SER A 35 -6.55 -1.34 -1.57
C SER A 35 -5.26 -0.55 -1.68
N ILE A 36 -4.13 -1.24 -1.50
CA ILE A 36 -2.79 -0.71 -1.68
C ILE A 36 -2.28 -1.17 -3.05
N GLU A 37 -2.08 -0.20 -3.94
CA GLU A 37 -1.67 -0.44 -5.32
C GLU A 37 -0.20 -0.07 -5.57
N ALA A 38 0.37 0.80 -4.73
CA ALA A 38 1.75 1.24 -4.83
C ALA A 38 2.35 1.54 -3.45
N LEU A 39 3.68 1.54 -3.38
CA LEU A 39 4.46 2.11 -2.29
C LEU A 39 5.09 3.41 -2.78
N ALA A 40 4.91 4.50 -2.04
CA ALA A 40 5.42 5.81 -2.44
C ALA A 40 6.04 6.57 -1.27
N PRO A 41 7.04 7.42 -1.52
CA PRO A 41 7.52 8.33 -0.49
C PRO A 41 6.43 9.37 -0.16
N ALA A 42 6.45 9.90 1.06
CA ALA A 42 5.38 10.76 1.57
C ALA A 42 5.08 12.01 0.71
N ASN A 43 6.07 12.51 -0.03
CA ASN A 43 5.93 13.66 -0.94
C ASN A 43 5.32 13.29 -2.31
N GLU A 44 5.26 12.02 -2.66
CA GLU A 44 4.70 11.48 -3.91
C GLU A 44 3.48 10.59 -3.64
N GLY A 45 3.04 10.49 -2.39
CA GLY A 45 1.84 9.78 -1.99
C GLY A 45 0.58 10.31 -2.69
N GLY A 46 -0.35 9.40 -2.98
CA GLY A 46 -1.60 9.67 -3.67
C GLY A 46 -2.65 8.64 -3.31
N GLU A 47 -3.74 8.59 -4.06
CA GLU A 47 -4.80 7.62 -3.83
C GLU A 47 -4.25 6.18 -3.91
N ASN A 48 -4.58 5.34 -2.93
CA ASN A 48 -4.18 3.92 -2.85
C ASN A 48 -2.65 3.67 -2.78
N ALA A 49 -1.84 4.71 -2.56
CA ALA A 49 -0.41 4.58 -2.29
C ALA A 49 -0.16 4.55 -0.78
N LEU A 50 0.63 3.57 -0.35
CA LEU A 50 1.12 3.47 1.03
C LEU A 50 2.49 4.11 1.18
#